data_AF-A0A060W9A0-F1
#
_entry.id   AF-A0A060W9A0-F1
#
_cell.length_a   1.000
_cell.length_b   1.000
_cell.length_c   1.000
_cell.angle_alpha   90.00
_cell.angle_beta   90.00
_cell.angle_gamma   90.00
#
_symmetry.space_group_name_H-M   'P 1'
#
loop_
_entity.id
_entity.type
_entity.pdbx_description
1 polymer ?
#
loop_
_entity_poly.entity_id
_entity_poly.type
_entity_poly.pdbx_seq_one_letter_code
_entity_poly.pdbx_strand_id
1 'polypeptide(L)'
;MDFLLNFLFSPLPTSAIVSLFALMGAALVYLNTRPKPLTMPADLNCQTVGVKDGARKSALQEDDNLMSYFHDDARTLYEVFQRGLQVSGNGPCLGYRKPGQPYQWLKYKQV
;
A
#
# COMPACT_ATOMS: atom_id res chain seq x y z
N MET A 1 -44.21 21.56 -14.57
CA MET A 1 -42.83 22.00 -14.25
C MET A 1 -42.79 22.73 -12.91
N ASP A 2 -43.82 23.51 -12.57
CA ASP A 2 -43.85 24.35 -11.36
C ASP A 2 -43.86 23.58 -10.04
N PHE A 3 -44.48 22.41 -9.99
CA PHE A 3 -44.47 21.54 -8.79
C PHE A 3 -43.05 21.03 -8.45
N LEU A 4 -42.30 20.64 -9.47
CA LEU A 4 -40.93 20.14 -9.32
C LEU A 4 -39.99 21.26 -8.86
N LEU A 5 -40.14 22.46 -9.44
CA LEU A 5 -39.41 23.65 -9.02
C LEU A 5 -39.75 24.04 -7.58
N ASN A 6 -41.03 24.08 -7.20
CA ASN A 6 -41.43 24.42 -5.82
C ASN A 6 -40.97 23.40 -4.78
N PHE A 7 -40.95 22.11 -5.13
CA PHE A 7 -40.41 21.07 -4.25
C PHE A 7 -38.89 21.24 -4.07
N LEU A 8 -38.16 21.46 -5.16
CA LEU A 8 -36.70 21.65 -5.17
C LEU A 8 -36.24 22.94 -4.48
N PHE A 9 -37.05 24.00 -4.50
CA PHE A 9 -36.73 25.31 -3.90
C PHE A 9 -37.47 25.61 -2.59
N SER A 10 -38.11 24.61 -1.98
CA SER A 10 -38.67 24.74 -0.63
C SER A 10 -37.56 24.75 0.43
N PRO A 11 -37.68 25.54 1.51
CA PRO A 11 -36.67 25.60 2.56
C PRO A 11 -36.52 24.21 3.21
N LEU A 12 -35.31 23.68 3.21
CA LEU A 12 -35.04 22.39 3.83
C LEU A 12 -35.28 22.44 5.34
N PRO A 13 -35.81 21.37 5.96
CA PRO A 13 -35.85 21.24 7.42
C PRO A 13 -34.45 21.38 8.02
N THR A 14 -34.35 21.97 9.21
CA THR A 14 -33.07 22.17 9.91
C THR A 14 -32.25 20.88 10.06
N SER A 15 -32.92 19.75 10.29
CA SER A 15 -32.27 18.43 10.38
C SER A 15 -31.59 18.02 9.07
N ALA A 16 -32.18 18.33 7.92
CA ALA A 16 -31.62 18.04 6.60
C ALA A 16 -30.43 18.96 6.29
N ILE A 17 -30.47 20.22 6.75
CA ILE A 17 -29.34 21.15 6.64
C ILE A 17 -28.15 20.63 7.46
N VAL A 18 -28.40 20.26 8.73
CA VAL A 18 -27.36 19.71 9.63
C VAL A 18 -26.76 18.42 9.06
N SER A 19 -27.57 17.51 8.52
CA SER A 19 -27.06 16.27 7.93
C SER A 19 -26.21 16.54 6.69
N LEU A 20 -26.57 17.51 5.86
CA LEU A 20 -25.79 17.90 4.69
C LEU A 20 -24.43 18.48 5.08
N PHE A 21 -24.38 19.36 6.09
CA PHE A 21 -23.12 19.88 6.61
C PHE A 21 -22.27 18.80 7.26
N ALA A 22 -22.87 17.86 7.99
CA ALA A 22 -22.16 16.74 8.59
C ALA A 22 -21.54 15.82 7.52
N LEU A 23 -22.31 15.47 6.47
CA LEU A 23 -21.82 14.67 5.34
C LEU A 23 -20.72 15.39 4.58
N MET A 24 -20.89 16.70 4.33
CA MET A 24 -19.87 17.52 3.68
C MET A 24 -18.58 17.59 4.51
N GLY A 25 -18.70 17.81 5.82
CA GLY A 25 -17.56 17.80 6.74
C GLY A 25 -16.85 16.46 6.75
N ALA A 26 -17.58 15.36 6.85
CA ALA A 26 -17.02 14.00 6.81
C ALA A 26 -16.32 13.71 5.48
N ALA A 27 -16.92 14.11 4.35
CA ALA A 27 -16.31 13.97 3.03
C ALA A 27 -15.02 14.77 2.90
N LEU A 28 -14.98 16.02 3.38
CA LEU A 28 -13.77 16.85 3.37
C LEU A 28 -12.68 16.25 4.27
N VAL A 29 -13.03 15.78 5.47
CA VAL A 29 -12.09 15.09 6.36
C VAL A 29 -11.54 13.84 5.71
N TYR A 30 -12.39 13.01 5.09
CA TYR A 30 -11.96 11.81 4.38
C TYR A 30 -11.05 12.16 3.20
N LEU A 31 -11.42 13.15 2.37
CA LEU A 31 -10.60 13.55 1.22
C LEU A 31 -9.24 14.14 1.63
N ASN A 32 -9.16 14.80 2.80
CA ASN A 32 -7.91 15.35 3.32
C ASN A 32 -7.04 14.32 4.08
N THR A 33 -7.65 13.30 4.69
CA THR A 33 -6.92 12.31 5.50
C THR A 33 -6.72 10.97 4.81
N ARG A 34 -7.37 10.72 3.67
CA ARG A 34 -7.21 9.46 2.92
C ARG A 34 -5.74 9.22 2.56
N PRO A 35 -5.27 7.97 2.65
CA PRO A 35 -3.94 7.62 2.17
C PRO A 35 -3.83 7.92 0.68
N LYS A 36 -2.64 8.35 0.26
CA LYS A 36 -2.35 8.50 -1.17
C LYS A 36 -2.44 7.13 -1.84
N PRO A 37 -3.01 7.04 -3.06
CA PRO A 37 -2.91 5.82 -3.85
C PRO A 37 -1.45 5.40 -3.98
N LEU A 38 -1.19 4.09 -3.88
CA LEU A 38 0.14 3.56 -4.12
C LEU A 38 0.48 3.75 -5.60
N THR A 39 1.52 4.53 -5.88
CA THR A 39 2.09 4.65 -7.22
C THR A 39 3.11 3.54 -7.40
N MET A 40 2.97 2.76 -8.48
CA MET A 40 3.97 1.75 -8.78
C MET A 40 5.29 2.44 -9.16
N PRO A 41 6.42 2.01 -8.59
CA PRO A 41 7.70 2.67 -8.84
C PRO A 41 8.23 2.37 -10.26
N ALA A 42 7.76 1.31 -10.90
CA ALA A 42 8.12 0.94 -12.27
C ALA A 42 6.88 0.79 -13.16
N ASP A 43 7.05 1.02 -14.45
CA ASP A 43 6.07 0.65 -15.48
C ASP A 43 5.89 -0.87 -15.50
N LEU A 44 4.65 -1.33 -15.38
CA LEU A 44 4.33 -2.77 -15.41
C LEU A 44 4.62 -3.40 -16.77
N ASN A 45 4.59 -2.63 -17.85
CA ASN A 45 4.92 -3.12 -19.19
C ASN A 45 6.43 -3.12 -19.46
N CYS A 46 7.23 -2.49 -18.57
CA CYS A 46 8.67 -2.34 -18.73
C CYS A 46 9.39 -2.52 -17.37
N GLN A 47 9.24 -3.70 -16.76
CA GLN A 47 9.82 -3.97 -15.44
C GLN A 47 11.33 -4.30 -15.48
N THR A 48 11.87 -4.56 -16.68
CA THR A 48 13.28 -4.93 -16.84
C THR A 48 13.89 -4.23 -18.04
N VAL A 49 15.17 -3.86 -17.90
CA VAL A 49 15.96 -3.22 -18.95
C VAL A 49 17.10 -4.16 -19.34
N GLY A 50 17.39 -4.27 -20.64
CA GLY A 50 18.50 -5.07 -21.14
C GLY A 50 19.84 -4.41 -20.78
N VAL A 51 20.79 -5.21 -20.34
CA VAL A 51 22.19 -4.81 -20.11
C VAL A 51 23.11 -5.65 -21.01
N LYS A 52 24.43 -5.50 -20.84
CA LYS A 52 25.44 -6.20 -21.64
C LYS A 52 25.25 -7.73 -21.58
N ASP A 53 25.66 -8.41 -22.66
CA ASP A 53 25.70 -9.88 -22.77
C ASP A 53 24.33 -10.57 -22.61
N GLY A 54 23.24 -9.84 -22.89
CA GLY A 54 21.87 -10.39 -22.84
C GLY A 54 21.28 -10.49 -21.43
N ALA A 55 22.01 -10.05 -20.41
CA ALA A 55 21.47 -9.94 -19.06
C ALA A 55 20.41 -8.83 -18.97
N ARG A 56 19.62 -8.85 -17.89
CA ARG A 56 18.56 -7.87 -17.63
C ARG A 56 18.63 -7.39 -16.19
N LYS A 57 18.38 -6.10 -15.98
CA LYS A 57 18.27 -5.49 -14.65
C LYS A 57 16.85 -5.01 -14.39
N SER A 58 16.54 -4.75 -13.12
CA SER A 58 15.29 -4.08 -12.75
C SER A 58 15.25 -2.68 -13.36
N ALA A 59 14.08 -2.26 -13.86
CA ALA A 59 13.88 -0.88 -14.31
C ALA A 59 14.07 0.16 -13.19
N LEU A 60 14.06 -0.28 -11.92
CA LEU A 60 14.31 0.57 -10.75
C LEU A 60 15.80 0.75 -10.43
N GLN A 61 16.68 -0.03 -11.05
CA GLN A 61 18.10 0.04 -10.76
C GLN A 61 18.75 1.17 -11.59
N GLU A 62 19.31 2.16 -10.91
CA GLU A 62 19.86 3.37 -11.54
C GLU A 62 21.05 3.04 -12.46
N ASP A 63 22.01 2.25 -11.97
CA ASP A 63 23.22 1.88 -12.69
C ASP A 63 23.20 0.42 -13.17
N ASP A 64 24.23 0.02 -13.91
CA ASP A 64 24.42 -1.36 -14.40
C ASP A 64 25.28 -2.19 -13.43
N ASN A 65 25.56 -1.68 -12.22
CA ASN A 65 26.38 -2.37 -11.25
C ASN A 65 25.59 -3.51 -10.57
N LEU A 66 26.26 -4.61 -10.27
CA LEU A 66 25.61 -5.71 -9.57
C LEU A 66 25.30 -5.30 -8.12
N MET A 67 24.03 -5.23 -7.77
CA MET A 67 23.60 -5.04 -6.39
C MET A 67 23.88 -6.32 -5.58
N SER A 68 24.86 -6.24 -4.67
CA SER A 68 25.31 -7.39 -3.88
C SER A 68 24.54 -7.54 -2.56
N TYR A 69 24.06 -6.43 -2.00
CA TYR A 69 23.25 -6.37 -0.79
C TYR A 69 22.44 -5.07 -0.78
N PHE A 70 21.28 -5.09 -0.10
CA PHE A 70 20.44 -3.89 0.07
C PHE A 70 20.79 -3.09 1.33
N HIS A 71 21.34 -3.76 2.35
CA HIS A 71 21.67 -3.14 3.63
C HIS A 71 23.07 -3.56 4.06
N ASP A 72 23.85 -2.60 4.56
CA ASP A 72 25.23 -2.85 4.99
C ASP A 72 25.34 -3.86 6.14
N ASP A 73 24.33 -3.90 7.00
CA ASP A 73 24.23 -4.78 8.17
C ASP A 73 23.58 -6.14 7.87
N ALA A 74 23.21 -6.42 6.61
CA ALA A 74 22.55 -7.65 6.22
C ALA A 74 23.09 -8.20 4.89
N ARG A 75 24.23 -8.90 4.97
CA ARG A 75 24.94 -9.48 3.82
C ARG A 75 24.73 -10.98 3.71
N THR A 76 24.25 -11.63 4.77
CA THR A 76 23.88 -13.05 4.80
C THR A 76 22.39 -13.22 5.06
N LEU A 77 21.84 -14.39 4.68
CA LEU A 77 20.43 -14.72 4.97
C LEU A 77 20.12 -14.68 6.48
N TYR A 78 21.07 -15.07 7.32
CA TYR A 78 20.90 -15.01 8.77
C TYR A 78 20.80 -13.56 9.26
N GLU A 79 21.66 -12.67 8.79
CA GLU A 79 21.61 -11.25 9.14
C GLU A 79 20.33 -10.58 8.64
N VAL A 80 19.87 -10.92 7.43
CA VAL A 80 18.57 -10.47 6.90
C VAL A 80 17.42 -10.91 7.83
N PHE A 81 17.46 -12.15 8.33
CA PHE A 81 16.47 -12.64 9.28
C PHE A 81 16.52 -11.88 10.62
N GLN A 82 17.71 -11.66 11.18
CA GLN A 82 17.89 -10.90 12.43
C GLN A 82 17.44 -9.45 12.27
N ARG A 83 17.77 -8.80 11.17
CA ARG A 83 17.31 -7.45 10.83
C ARG A 83 15.78 -7.41 10.71
N GLY A 84 15.18 -8.38 10.03
CA GLY A 84 13.73 -8.51 9.93
C GLY A 84 13.04 -8.64 11.29
N LEU A 85 13.61 -9.43 12.22
CA LEU A 85 13.12 -9.55 13.60
C LEU A 85 13.15 -8.19 14.32
N GLN A 86 14.24 -7.42 14.18
CA GLN A 86 14.40 -6.11 14.81
C GLN A 86 13.42 -5.07 14.23
N VAL A 87 13.39 -4.91 12.91
CA VAL A 87 12.57 -3.90 12.21
C VAL A 87 11.07 -4.18 12.37
N SER A 88 10.66 -5.46 12.36
CA SER A 88 9.25 -5.84 12.52
C SER A 88 8.76 -5.87 13.97
N GLY A 89 9.66 -5.84 14.96
CA GLY A 89 9.31 -6.03 16.36
C GLY A 89 8.73 -7.42 16.65
N ASN A 90 9.34 -8.49 16.11
CA ASN A 90 8.82 -9.85 16.15
C ASN A 90 7.46 -10.02 15.44
N GLY A 91 7.31 -9.40 14.29
CA GLY A 91 6.12 -9.51 13.43
C GLY A 91 6.02 -10.85 12.69
N PRO A 92 5.02 -11.00 11.79
CA PRO A 92 4.90 -12.14 10.88
C PRO A 92 6.17 -12.37 10.04
N CYS A 93 6.65 -13.61 9.99
CA CYS A 93 7.87 -14.00 9.28
C CYS A 93 7.60 -15.11 8.24
N LEU A 94 6.95 -16.21 8.66
CA LEU A 94 6.75 -17.38 7.81
C LEU A 94 5.27 -17.72 7.70
N GLY A 95 4.76 -17.65 6.47
CA GLY A 95 3.41 -18.07 6.15
C GLY A 95 3.35 -19.58 5.93
N TYR A 96 2.39 -20.26 6.56
CA TYR A 96 2.06 -21.65 6.27
C TYR A 96 0.55 -21.80 6.13
N ARG A 97 0.10 -22.81 5.39
CA ARG A 97 -1.32 -23.14 5.30
C ARG A 97 -1.54 -24.62 5.11
N LYS A 98 -2.70 -25.09 5.56
CA LYS A 98 -3.23 -26.40 5.18
C LYS A 98 -3.98 -26.28 3.85
N PRO A 99 -4.12 -27.36 3.07
CA PRO A 99 -4.97 -27.37 1.87
C PRO A 99 -6.38 -26.84 2.19
N GLY A 100 -6.91 -25.95 1.35
CA GLY A 100 -8.24 -25.36 1.51
C GLY A 100 -8.39 -24.32 2.63
N GLN A 101 -7.33 -24.00 3.38
CA GLN A 101 -7.37 -23.05 4.50
C GLN A 101 -6.59 -21.76 4.17
N PRO A 102 -6.93 -20.63 4.82
CA PRO A 102 -6.15 -19.39 4.69
C PRO A 102 -4.75 -19.55 5.29
N TYR A 103 -3.83 -18.66 4.88
CA TYR A 103 -2.49 -18.59 5.46
C TYR A 103 -2.52 -18.20 6.93
N GLN A 104 -1.70 -18.88 7.71
CA GLN A 104 -1.34 -18.55 9.08
C GLN A 104 0.12 -18.11 9.10
N TRP A 105 0.47 -17.22 10.04
CA TRP A 105 1.80 -16.61 10.08
C TRP A 105 2.50 -16.93 11.40
N LEU A 106 3.69 -17.50 11.31
CA LEU A 106 4.61 -17.62 12.44
C LEU A 106 5.38 -16.30 12.57
N LYS A 107 5.57 -15.85 13.81
CA LYS A 107 6.44 -14.71 14.13
C LYS A 107 7.91 -15.09 13.99
N TYR A 108 8.79 -14.10 13.84
CA TYR A 108 10.25 -14.32 13.75
C TYR A 108 10.80 -15.22 14.86
N LYS A 109 10.39 -15.05 16.13
CA LYS A 109 10.85 -15.91 17.24
C LYS A 109 10.25 -17.32 17.29
N GLN A 110 9.31 -17.63 16.38
CA GLN A 110 8.67 -18.96 16.28
C GLN A 110 9.21 -19.78 15.10
N VAL A 111 10.04 -19.18 14.26
CA VAL A 111 10.76 -19.82 13.16
C VAL A 111 12.14 -20.22 13.68
#